data_AF-A0A7D9H0T9-F1
#
_entry.id   AF-A0A7D9H0T9-F1
#
_cell.length_a   1.000
_cell.length_b   1.000
_cell.length_c   1.000
_cell.angle_alpha   90.00
_cell.angle_beta   90.00
_cell.angle_gamma   90.00
#
_symmetry.space_group_name_H-M   'P 1'
#
loop_
_entity.id
_entity.type
_entity.pdbx_description
1 polymer ?
#
loop_
_entity_poly.entity_id
_entity_poly.type
_entity_poly.pdbx_seq_one_letter_code
_entity_poly.pdbx_strand_id
1 'polypeptide(L)'
;MHSIVVSSRKLVSFLSSWRTIYVLFSVVVRFVACTQTSYIHPDEFYQSFQAIYHDNVPWEFSNSRKPCRSSIPLLIFYYPVILLGTYFNLSSLSILLLTKFEFCLLTWIVGEWCLHRIMPIKHERIKASFFFNTSYITLVYQSHTFSNSIETCVVLLVVYLIDDIRQYLEMYSSKASENDKQESIRSCKNAYSSSKLALLGILVSFGIFNRITFLCWLILPSIYLLKFFFKNKIRSLIPIVSFSLATFIFILIDTIYFQGHIDFPDNLTFAPLNSLLYNSKVGNLSKHGIHPLYTHVLINYPQIVGPLLFLLFPFMKSGYLKTTPFLAYISGLLSLSIIPHQELRFLIPIIPLACCCVNLNGSPRFVQLVIRLWLIFNVFMTILMGFLHQAGLVGATNYLGTTLDNENSVKPFSLIYWRTYKPPTWLLKTYQNTYNGTDSNMVFFNKDEDDLLNADYTLIEGDYVVDFMGLEADKFIETVSRIVNTNPNERRLYLVAPDNSMMNLEENENVRFNFIELWSTKWHYDLDHFEPNKFGIKTFTPGITVYKLTQY
;
A
#
# COMPACT_ATOMS: atom_id res chain seq x y z
N MET A 1 -21.04 17.00 44.90
CA MET A 1 -21.97 16.02 44.30
C MET A 1 -22.73 16.55 43.08
N HIS A 2 -23.34 17.75 43.13
CA HIS A 2 -24.11 18.29 41.99
C HIS A 2 -23.32 18.51 40.69
N SER A 3 -22.04 18.90 40.76
CA SER A 3 -21.16 19.06 39.59
C SER A 3 -20.77 17.72 38.92
N ILE A 4 -20.62 16.67 39.71
CA ILE A 4 -20.27 15.31 39.25
C ILE A 4 -21.48 14.65 38.56
N VAL A 5 -22.70 14.90 39.05
CA VAL A 5 -23.96 14.40 38.46
C VAL A 5 -24.28 15.12 37.14
N VAL A 6 -23.97 16.42 37.02
CA VAL A 6 -24.13 17.17 35.76
C VAL A 6 -23.09 16.76 34.71
N SER A 7 -21.84 16.49 35.14
CA SER A 7 -20.78 15.96 34.28
C SER A 7 -21.14 14.56 33.72
N SER A 8 -21.60 13.65 34.58
CA SER A 8 -22.02 12.30 34.17
C SER A 8 -23.23 12.30 33.24
N ARG A 9 -24.25 13.15 33.46
CA ARG A 9 -25.38 13.27 32.52
C ARG A 9 -24.98 13.85 31.16
N LYS A 10 -24.06 14.82 31.11
CA LYS A 10 -23.49 15.32 29.85
C LYS A 10 -22.68 14.24 29.13
N LEU A 11 -21.85 13.50 29.86
CA LEU A 11 -21.08 12.36 29.34
C LEU A 11 -22.00 11.27 28.76
N VAL A 12 -23.07 10.91 29.48
CA VAL A 12 -24.08 9.94 29.02
C VAL A 12 -24.84 10.46 27.78
N SER A 13 -25.20 11.75 27.74
CA SER A 13 -25.84 12.34 26.54
C SER A 13 -24.89 12.43 25.33
N PHE A 14 -23.59 12.65 25.59
CA PHE A 14 -22.55 12.67 24.57
C PHE A 14 -22.31 11.26 24.02
N LEU A 15 -22.23 10.25 24.88
CA LEU A 15 -22.10 8.83 24.50
C LEU A 15 -23.39 8.24 23.89
N SER A 16 -24.55 8.85 24.13
CA SER A 16 -25.85 8.46 23.58
C SER A 16 -26.07 8.89 22.12
N SER A 17 -25.25 9.78 21.57
CA SER A 17 -25.42 10.22 20.18
C SER A 17 -24.88 9.16 19.21
N TRP A 18 -25.67 8.75 18.21
CA TRP A 18 -25.25 7.75 17.22
C TRP A 18 -23.94 8.14 16.51
N ARG A 19 -23.67 9.45 16.40
CA ARG A 19 -22.43 9.99 15.83
C ARG A 19 -21.24 9.72 16.73
N THR A 20 -21.39 9.87 18.04
CA THR A 20 -20.32 9.59 19.01
C THR A 20 -20.02 8.09 19.01
N ILE A 21 -21.06 7.26 18.99
CA ILE A 21 -20.92 5.80 18.89
C ILE A 21 -20.22 5.42 17.58
N TYR A 22 -20.62 6.00 16.45
CA TYR A 22 -19.99 5.79 15.15
C TYR A 22 -18.51 6.22 15.13
N VAL A 23 -18.18 7.40 15.66
CA VAL A 23 -16.80 7.87 15.72
C VAL A 23 -15.96 6.97 16.63
N LEU A 24 -16.43 6.66 17.84
CA LEU A 24 -15.72 5.77 18.75
C LEU A 24 -15.53 4.37 18.15
N PHE A 25 -16.56 3.81 17.53
CA PHE A 25 -16.49 2.53 16.84
C PHE A 25 -15.50 2.59 15.68
N SER A 26 -15.55 3.64 14.85
CA SER A 26 -14.61 3.83 13.74
C SER A 26 -13.17 3.95 14.22
N VAL A 27 -12.93 4.61 15.36
CA VAL A 27 -11.60 4.68 15.96
C VAL A 27 -11.16 3.28 16.39
N VAL A 28 -11.95 2.58 17.20
CA VAL A 28 -11.60 1.23 17.69
C VAL A 28 -11.32 0.27 16.53
N VAL A 29 -12.19 0.25 15.52
CA VAL A 29 -12.00 -0.63 14.35
C VAL A 29 -10.72 -0.30 13.59
N ARG A 30 -10.38 0.98 13.42
CA ARG A 30 -9.13 1.40 12.75
C ARG A 30 -7.89 0.97 13.53
N PHE A 31 -7.89 1.16 14.84
CA PHE A 31 -6.78 0.74 15.70
C PHE A 31 -6.61 -0.78 15.71
N VAL A 32 -7.69 -1.55 15.75
CA VAL A 32 -7.62 -3.01 15.66
C VAL A 32 -7.16 -3.46 14.28
N ALA A 33 -7.65 -2.82 13.21
CA ALA A 33 -7.22 -3.12 11.84
C ALA A 33 -5.74 -2.77 11.61
N CYS A 34 -5.19 -1.70 12.19
CA CYS A 34 -3.80 -1.35 11.95
C CYS A 34 -2.80 -2.29 12.67
N THR A 35 -3.22 -3.02 13.70
CA THR A 35 -2.37 -4.02 14.38
C THR A 35 -2.27 -5.35 13.64
N GLN A 36 -2.88 -5.45 12.47
CA GLN A 36 -2.95 -6.69 11.72
C GLN A 36 -1.61 -7.06 11.07
N THR A 37 -1.29 -8.35 11.07
CA THR A 37 -0.04 -8.89 10.48
C THR A 37 -0.24 -9.45 9.08
N SER A 38 -1.40 -9.24 8.45
CA SER A 38 -1.58 -9.59 7.03
C SER A 38 -0.46 -9.03 6.17
N TYR A 39 -0.20 -9.75 5.09
CA TYR A 39 0.74 -9.36 4.08
C TYR A 39 0.01 -9.37 2.75
N ILE A 40 -0.38 -8.20 2.27
CA ILE A 40 -1.33 -8.12 1.16
C ILE A 40 -0.63 -8.28 -0.19
N HIS A 41 0.61 -7.79 -0.29
CA HIS A 41 1.39 -7.86 -1.51
C HIS A 41 2.88 -7.64 -1.22
N PRO A 42 3.81 -8.36 -1.90
CA PRO A 42 5.25 -8.20 -1.76
C PRO A 42 5.81 -6.76 -1.62
N ASP A 43 5.42 -5.84 -2.51
CA ASP A 43 5.84 -4.43 -2.49
C ASP A 43 5.52 -3.67 -1.21
N GLU A 44 4.64 -4.18 -0.34
CA GLU A 44 4.42 -3.58 0.98
C GLU A 44 5.74 -3.45 1.76
N PHE A 45 6.66 -4.41 1.59
CA PHE A 45 7.97 -4.43 2.23
C PHE A 45 9.12 -4.21 1.24
N TYR A 46 9.00 -4.75 0.01
CA TYR A 46 10.00 -4.56 -1.04
C TYR A 46 10.20 -3.08 -1.37
N GLN A 47 9.12 -2.32 -1.57
CA GLN A 47 9.22 -0.90 -1.94
C GLN A 47 9.36 0.03 -0.72
N SER A 48 9.63 -0.50 0.47
CA SER A 48 9.68 0.27 1.72
C SER A 48 10.85 -0.12 2.62
N PHE A 49 10.63 -1.05 3.55
CA PHE A 49 11.56 -1.47 4.59
C PHE A 49 12.80 -2.14 4.00
N GLN A 50 12.65 -3.03 3.02
CA GLN A 50 13.81 -3.68 2.41
C GLN A 50 14.72 -2.69 1.69
N ALA A 51 14.12 -1.73 0.97
CA ALA A 51 14.87 -0.67 0.31
C ALA A 51 15.65 0.18 1.32
N ILE A 52 15.04 0.60 2.44
CA ILE A 52 15.71 1.48 3.41
C ILE A 52 16.70 0.75 4.32
N TYR A 53 16.42 -0.50 4.70
CA TYR A 53 17.35 -1.35 5.45
C TYR A 53 18.47 -1.92 4.59
N HIS A 54 18.46 -1.68 3.29
CA HIS A 54 19.38 -2.27 2.32
C HIS A 54 19.42 -3.81 2.40
N ASP A 55 18.26 -4.41 2.69
CA ASP A 55 18.10 -5.87 2.86
C ASP A 55 17.49 -6.46 1.60
N ASN A 56 18.25 -7.30 0.88
CA ASN A 56 17.86 -7.83 -0.44
C ASN A 56 17.32 -6.74 -1.37
N VAL A 57 18.17 -5.74 -1.66
CA VAL A 57 17.78 -4.48 -2.31
C VAL A 57 17.02 -4.75 -3.61
N PRO A 58 15.75 -4.30 -3.71
CA PRO A 58 14.96 -4.50 -4.91
C PRO A 58 15.60 -3.87 -6.14
N TRP A 59 15.44 -4.51 -7.29
CA TRP A 59 15.93 -3.99 -8.58
C TRP A 59 15.47 -2.56 -8.88
N GLU A 60 14.30 -2.14 -8.37
CA GLU A 60 13.76 -0.78 -8.53
C GLU A 60 14.62 0.32 -7.88
N PHE A 61 15.40 -0.03 -6.85
CA PHE A 61 16.29 0.84 -6.10
C PHE A 61 17.78 0.57 -6.41
N SER A 62 18.07 -0.41 -7.28
CA SER A 62 19.44 -0.79 -7.59
C SER A 62 20.13 0.19 -8.54
N ASN A 63 21.35 0.59 -8.19
CA ASN A 63 22.22 1.41 -9.03
C ASN A 63 22.62 0.71 -10.33
N SER A 64 22.60 -0.62 -10.36
CA SER A 64 22.96 -1.42 -11.54
C SER A 64 22.06 -1.13 -12.77
N ARG A 65 20.83 -0.67 -12.56
CA ARG A 65 19.82 -0.52 -13.63
C ARG A 65 19.15 0.86 -13.71
N LYS A 66 19.80 1.89 -13.15
CA LYS A 66 19.23 3.23 -12.90
C LYS A 66 17.98 3.17 -12.00
N PRO A 67 18.01 3.78 -10.80
CA PRO A 67 16.87 3.73 -9.89
C PRO A 67 15.56 4.19 -10.54
N CYS A 68 14.53 3.34 -10.46
CA CYS A 68 13.19 3.58 -11.01
C CYS A 68 12.21 4.07 -9.93
N ARG A 69 12.63 4.09 -8.66
CA ARG A 69 11.87 4.61 -7.53
C ARG A 69 12.65 5.69 -6.82
N SER A 70 11.93 6.71 -6.38
CA SER A 70 12.51 7.79 -5.59
C SER A 70 12.71 7.36 -4.14
N SER A 71 13.78 7.86 -3.51
CA SER A 71 14.02 7.73 -2.08
C SER A 71 13.13 8.67 -1.25
N ILE A 72 12.57 9.73 -1.87
CA ILE A 72 11.84 10.80 -1.16
C ILE A 72 10.67 10.27 -0.31
N PRO A 73 9.77 9.40 -0.82
CA PRO A 73 8.69 8.86 0.00
C PRO A 73 9.22 8.02 1.19
N LEU A 74 10.33 7.32 1.01
CA LEU A 74 10.98 6.52 2.06
C LEU A 74 11.51 7.42 3.18
N LEU A 75 12.23 8.47 2.80
CA LEU A 75 12.82 9.42 3.74
C LEU A 75 11.77 10.21 4.53
N ILE A 76 10.59 10.46 3.95
CA ILE A 76 9.52 11.23 4.61
C ILE A 76 8.67 10.35 5.53
N PHE A 77 8.25 9.15 5.08
CA PHE A 77 7.22 8.35 5.77
C PHE A 77 7.73 7.12 6.52
N TYR A 78 8.99 6.71 6.31
CA TYR A 78 9.52 5.48 6.90
C TYR A 78 10.73 5.77 7.79
N TYR A 79 11.68 6.55 7.27
CA TYR A 79 12.91 6.87 7.97
C TYR A 79 12.68 7.48 9.37
N PRO A 80 11.73 8.42 9.60
CA PRO A 80 11.51 8.98 10.92
C PRO A 80 11.05 7.94 11.96
N VAL A 81 10.18 7.01 11.58
CA VAL A 81 9.71 5.94 12.49
C VAL A 81 10.81 4.95 12.77
N ILE A 82 11.61 4.58 11.77
CA ILE A 82 12.76 3.70 11.95
C ILE A 82 13.78 4.37 12.88
N LEU A 83 14.07 5.65 12.69
CA LEU A 83 15.00 6.40 13.56
C LEU A 83 14.50 6.45 15.01
N LEU A 84 13.20 6.73 15.22
CA LEU A 84 12.61 6.72 16.56
C LEU A 84 12.62 5.32 17.18
N GLY A 85 12.25 4.30 16.39
CA GLY A 85 12.22 2.91 16.84
C GLY A 85 13.59 2.40 17.26
N THR A 86 14.62 2.73 16.49
CA THR A 86 16.01 2.37 16.81
C THR A 86 16.52 3.14 18.03
N TYR A 87 16.20 4.43 18.15
CA TYR A 87 16.52 5.21 19.35
C TYR A 87 15.94 4.61 20.64
N PHE A 88 14.73 4.06 20.57
CA PHE A 88 14.07 3.39 21.70
C PHE A 88 14.34 1.87 21.81
N ASN A 89 15.27 1.32 21.01
CA ASN A 89 15.59 -0.11 20.95
C ASN A 89 14.35 -1.01 20.76
N LEU A 90 13.40 -0.58 19.93
CA LEU A 90 12.20 -1.35 19.62
C LEU A 90 12.53 -2.51 18.66
N SER A 91 11.80 -3.62 18.79
CA SER A 91 11.92 -4.74 17.84
C SER A 91 11.48 -4.34 16.42
N SER A 92 12.00 -5.02 15.40
CA SER A 92 11.65 -4.78 14.00
C SER A 92 10.14 -4.89 13.74
N LEU A 93 9.47 -5.84 14.41
CA LEU A 93 8.01 -5.98 14.37
C LEU A 93 7.30 -4.78 15.02
N SER A 94 7.80 -4.26 16.15
CA SER A 94 7.24 -3.07 16.78
C SER A 94 7.37 -1.83 15.88
N ILE A 95 8.49 -1.67 15.18
CA ILE A 95 8.71 -0.59 14.20
C ILE A 95 7.69 -0.71 13.06
N LEU A 96 7.47 -1.91 12.52
CA LEU A 96 6.45 -2.16 11.50
C LEU A 96 5.06 -1.72 11.95
N LEU A 97 4.65 -2.14 13.14
CA LEU A 97 3.34 -1.81 13.70
C LEU A 97 3.19 -0.30 13.94
N LEU A 98 4.26 0.38 14.35
CA LEU A 98 4.29 1.84 14.48
C LEU A 98 4.16 2.54 13.13
N THR A 99 4.81 2.05 12.08
CA THR A 99 4.65 2.61 10.73
C THR A 99 3.25 2.36 10.19
N LYS A 100 2.66 1.17 10.39
CA LYS A 100 1.25 0.91 10.04
C LYS A 100 0.30 1.85 10.79
N PHE A 101 0.60 2.12 12.06
CA PHE A 101 -0.14 3.10 12.85
C PHE A 101 -0.03 4.53 12.29
N GLU A 102 1.17 4.97 11.88
CA GLU A 102 1.37 6.24 11.18
C GLU A 102 0.50 6.31 9.91
N PHE A 103 0.54 5.28 9.06
CA PHE A 103 -0.22 5.24 7.82
C PHE A 103 -1.73 5.28 8.08
N CYS A 104 -2.20 4.56 9.10
CA CYS A 104 -3.59 4.61 9.55
C CYS A 104 -3.98 6.03 9.98
N LEU A 105 -3.16 6.73 10.78
CA LEU A 105 -3.44 8.10 11.20
C LEU A 105 -3.38 9.09 10.03
N LEU A 106 -2.36 8.99 9.19
CA LEU A 106 -2.15 9.85 8.03
C LEU A 106 -3.35 9.78 7.08
N THR A 107 -3.72 8.57 6.66
CA THR A 107 -4.82 8.35 5.71
C THR A 107 -6.16 8.73 6.31
N TRP A 108 -6.35 8.55 7.61
CA TRP A 108 -7.56 8.98 8.30
C TRP A 108 -7.67 10.51 8.38
N ILE A 109 -6.63 11.19 8.84
CA ILE A 109 -6.62 12.66 9.00
C ILE A 109 -6.75 13.34 7.65
N VAL A 110 -5.92 12.95 6.67
CA VAL A 110 -5.95 13.53 5.32
C VAL A 110 -7.27 13.21 4.64
N GLY A 111 -7.74 11.95 4.74
CA GLY A 111 -9.01 11.51 4.18
C GLY A 111 -10.19 12.33 4.69
N GLU A 112 -10.42 12.35 6.00
CA GLU A 112 -11.52 13.09 6.62
C GLU A 112 -11.43 14.60 6.37
N TRP A 113 -10.23 15.18 6.45
CA TRP A 113 -10.05 16.61 6.18
C TRP A 113 -10.40 16.96 4.73
N CYS A 114 -9.92 16.17 3.75
CA CYS A 114 -10.23 16.38 2.34
C CYS A 114 -11.71 16.17 2.05
N LEU A 115 -12.32 15.09 2.53
CA LEU A 115 -13.75 14.82 2.36
C LEU A 115 -14.62 15.95 2.94
N HIS A 116 -14.25 16.46 4.12
CA HIS A 116 -14.93 17.59 4.75
C HIS A 116 -14.81 18.89 3.94
N ARG A 117 -13.66 19.13 3.31
CA ARG A 117 -13.40 20.35 2.51
C ARG A 117 -14.03 20.29 1.12
N ILE A 118 -13.98 19.13 0.46
CA ILE A 118 -14.49 18.94 -0.89
C ILE A 118 -16.03 18.91 -0.88
N MET A 119 -16.65 18.22 0.08
CA MET A 119 -18.11 18.13 0.12
C MET A 119 -18.70 19.39 0.78
N PRO A 120 -19.53 20.19 0.09
CA PRO A 120 -19.98 21.47 0.63
C PRO A 120 -21.09 21.33 1.67
N ILE A 121 -21.91 20.28 1.59
CA ILE A 121 -23.11 20.10 2.42
C ILE A 121 -22.90 19.07 3.52
N LYS A 122 -23.41 19.35 4.73
CA LYS A 122 -23.26 18.50 5.91
C LYS A 122 -23.69 17.04 5.71
N HIS A 123 -24.81 16.80 5.03
CA HIS A 123 -25.30 15.43 4.81
C HIS A 123 -24.38 14.66 3.85
N GLU A 124 -23.88 15.32 2.80
CA GLU A 124 -22.93 14.73 1.86
C GLU A 124 -21.58 14.40 2.53
N ARG A 125 -21.11 15.26 3.44
CA ARG A 125 -19.90 15.00 4.25
C ARG A 125 -20.05 13.74 5.10
N ILE A 126 -21.16 13.64 5.83
CA ILE A 126 -21.44 12.48 6.69
C ILE A 126 -21.53 11.20 5.85
N LYS A 127 -22.19 11.27 4.69
CA LYS A 127 -22.31 10.15 3.76
C LYS A 127 -20.94 9.69 3.25
N ALA A 128 -20.13 10.61 2.73
CA ALA A 128 -18.81 10.27 2.19
C ALA A 128 -17.90 9.68 3.28
N SER A 129 -17.88 10.30 4.47
CA SER A 129 -17.16 9.79 5.65
C SER A 129 -17.63 8.39 6.06
N PHE A 130 -18.93 8.13 6.07
CA PHE A 130 -19.50 6.81 6.40
C PHE A 130 -18.96 5.70 5.50
N PHE A 131 -19.07 5.86 4.19
CA PHE A 131 -18.58 4.83 3.26
C PHE A 131 -17.06 4.74 3.27
N PHE A 132 -16.35 5.86 3.43
CA PHE A 132 -14.90 5.86 3.53
C PHE A 132 -14.40 5.08 4.75
N ASN A 133 -14.95 5.34 5.94
CA ASN A 133 -14.51 4.71 7.20
C ASN A 133 -14.94 3.25 7.35
N THR A 134 -15.97 2.83 6.62
CA THR A 134 -16.46 1.43 6.65
C THR A 134 -15.90 0.58 5.50
N SER A 135 -15.05 1.15 4.64
CA SER A 135 -14.42 0.42 3.54
C SER A 135 -13.24 -0.42 4.01
N TYR A 136 -13.17 -1.69 3.59
CA TYR A 136 -12.04 -2.56 3.87
C TYR A 136 -10.75 -2.05 3.24
N ILE A 137 -10.81 -1.37 2.08
CA ILE A 137 -9.64 -0.72 1.49
C ILE A 137 -9.09 0.36 2.42
N THR A 138 -9.96 1.15 3.04
CA THR A 138 -9.55 2.19 3.99
C THR A 138 -9.03 1.60 5.31
N LEU A 139 -9.62 0.50 5.78
CA LEU A 139 -9.22 -0.11 7.06
C LEU A 139 -7.95 -0.96 6.93
N VAL A 140 -7.79 -1.63 5.80
CA VAL A 140 -6.75 -2.63 5.55
C VAL A 140 -5.68 -2.09 4.62
N TYR A 141 -6.00 -1.78 3.36
CA TYR A 141 -4.95 -1.38 2.40
C TYR A 141 -4.29 -0.05 2.75
N GLN A 142 -5.06 0.94 3.22
CA GLN A 142 -4.54 2.26 3.58
C GLN A 142 -3.76 2.27 4.90
N SER A 143 -3.98 1.30 5.79
CA SER A 143 -3.18 1.14 7.01
C SER A 143 -1.89 0.36 6.77
N HIS A 144 -1.78 -0.34 5.65
CA HIS A 144 -0.54 -0.98 5.20
C HIS A 144 0.41 0.03 4.56
N THR A 145 1.68 -0.32 4.58
CA THR A 145 2.79 0.54 4.21
C THR A 145 3.05 0.57 2.71
N PHE A 146 2.00 0.87 1.93
CA PHE A 146 2.08 0.97 0.48
C PHE A 146 2.38 2.39 0.02
N SER A 147 3.19 2.51 -1.03
CA SER A 147 3.32 3.76 -1.80
C SER A 147 1.97 4.21 -2.40
N ASN A 148 1.03 3.28 -2.62
CA ASN A 148 -0.36 3.57 -3.04
C ASN A 148 -1.19 4.28 -1.95
N SER A 149 -0.89 4.05 -0.67
CA SER A 149 -1.54 4.75 0.44
C SER A 149 -1.11 6.22 0.47
N ILE A 150 0.19 6.47 0.27
CA ILE A 150 0.74 7.83 0.08
C ILE A 150 0.12 8.48 -1.16
N GLU A 151 0.05 7.77 -2.29
CA GLU A 151 -0.59 8.26 -3.52
C GLU A 151 -2.03 8.71 -3.26
N THR A 152 -2.80 7.92 -2.49
CA THR A 152 -4.19 8.29 -2.14
C THR A 152 -4.25 9.62 -1.40
N CYS A 153 -3.41 9.81 -0.37
CA CYS A 153 -3.35 11.08 0.37
C CYS A 153 -3.03 12.26 -0.54
N VAL A 154 -2.04 12.12 -1.43
CA VAL A 154 -1.62 13.19 -2.35
C VAL A 154 -2.71 13.47 -3.38
N VAL A 155 -3.36 12.43 -3.95
CA VAL A 155 -4.49 12.58 -4.87
C VAL A 155 -5.60 13.39 -4.22
N LEU A 156 -5.98 13.07 -2.97
CA LEU A 156 -7.04 13.79 -2.27
C LEU A 156 -6.69 15.26 -2.03
N LEU A 157 -5.46 15.56 -1.60
CA LEU A 157 -5.00 16.92 -1.36
C LEU A 157 -5.00 17.74 -2.66
N VAL A 158 -4.52 17.16 -3.77
CA VAL A 158 -4.49 17.84 -5.07
C VAL A 158 -5.90 18.01 -5.64
N VAL A 159 -6.76 16.99 -5.53
CA VAL A 159 -8.18 17.08 -5.93
C VAL A 159 -8.90 18.16 -5.12
N TYR A 160 -8.63 18.29 -3.82
CA TYR A 160 -9.14 19.40 -3.01
C TYR A 160 -8.68 20.77 -3.55
N LEU A 161 -7.40 20.94 -3.88
CA LEU A 161 -6.89 22.21 -4.42
C LEU A 161 -7.51 22.53 -5.79
N ILE A 162 -7.72 21.53 -6.64
CA ILE A 162 -8.42 21.70 -7.91
C ILE A 162 -9.89 22.06 -7.68
N ASP A 163 -10.55 21.46 -6.68
CA ASP A 163 -11.93 21.78 -6.32
C ASP A 163 -12.07 23.22 -5.81
N ASP A 164 -11.13 23.69 -4.98
CA ASP A 164 -11.07 25.08 -4.51
C ASP A 164 -10.89 26.06 -5.69
N ILE A 165 -10.06 25.71 -6.68
CA ILE A 165 -9.92 26.46 -7.94
C ILE A 165 -11.22 26.45 -8.75
N ARG A 166 -11.92 25.31 -8.84
CA ARG A 166 -13.23 25.23 -9.51
C ARG A 166 -14.21 26.20 -8.85
N GLN A 167 -14.34 26.15 -7.53
CA GLN A 167 -15.25 27.03 -6.78
C GLN A 167 -14.90 28.51 -7.01
N TYR A 168 -13.61 28.86 -7.00
CA TYR A 168 -13.14 30.21 -7.35
C TYR A 168 -13.58 30.64 -8.76
N LEU A 169 -13.44 29.76 -9.76
CA LEU A 169 -13.84 30.04 -11.15
C LEU A 169 -15.36 30.21 -11.30
N GLU A 170 -16.16 29.41 -10.58
CA GLU A 170 -17.63 29.48 -10.57
C GLU A 170 -18.13 30.78 -9.91
N MET A 171 -17.50 31.20 -8.81
CA MET A 171 -17.77 32.50 -8.17
C MET A 171 -17.45 33.68 -9.10
N TYR A 172 -16.38 33.58 -9.88
CA TYR A 172 -16.04 34.60 -10.87
C TYR A 172 -17.05 34.65 -12.02
N SER A 173 -17.51 33.48 -12.50
CA SER A 173 -18.45 33.39 -13.62
C SER A 173 -19.86 33.87 -13.29
N SER A 174 -20.32 33.67 -12.05
CA SER A 174 -21.67 34.07 -11.60
C SER A 174 -21.82 35.57 -11.36
N LYS A 175 -20.72 36.28 -11.05
CA LYS A 175 -20.70 37.74 -10.85
C LYS A 175 -20.59 38.55 -12.15
N ALA A 176 -20.52 37.89 -13.31
CA ALA A 176 -20.44 38.54 -14.61
C ALA A 176 -21.79 39.07 -15.13
N SER A 177 -22.91 38.83 -14.42
CA SER A 177 -24.23 39.37 -14.78
C SER A 177 -24.52 40.72 -14.06
N GLU A 178 -24.96 41.66 -14.89
CA GLU A 178 -25.18 43.12 -14.76
C GLU A 178 -25.74 43.69 -13.44
N ASN A 179 -24.90 44.30 -12.60
CA ASN A 179 -25.01 45.73 -12.21
C ASN A 179 -23.99 46.22 -11.16
N ASP A 180 -23.24 45.35 -10.47
CA ASP A 180 -22.27 45.77 -9.43
C ASP A 180 -20.79 45.72 -9.89
N LYS A 181 -20.49 46.11 -11.13
CA LYS A 181 -19.14 45.95 -11.73
C LYS A 181 -18.03 46.71 -10.97
N GLN A 182 -18.29 47.87 -10.35
CA GLN A 182 -17.22 48.70 -9.78
C GLN A 182 -16.77 48.26 -8.37
N GLU A 183 -17.70 47.82 -7.52
CA GLU A 183 -17.41 47.36 -6.15
C GLU A 183 -16.94 45.90 -6.12
N SER A 184 -17.47 45.08 -7.05
CA SER A 184 -17.04 43.69 -7.26
C SER A 184 -15.62 43.57 -7.83
N ILE A 185 -15.17 44.51 -8.67
CA ILE A 185 -13.76 44.55 -9.15
C ILE A 185 -12.79 44.84 -7.99
N ARG A 186 -13.19 45.68 -7.02
CA ARG A 186 -12.39 45.93 -5.80
C ARG A 186 -12.40 44.75 -4.83
N SER A 187 -13.51 44.02 -4.70
CA SER A 187 -13.59 42.80 -3.88
C SER A 187 -12.89 41.58 -4.52
N CYS A 188 -12.87 41.51 -5.87
CA CYS A 188 -12.10 40.53 -6.65
C CYS A 188 -10.58 40.77 -6.63
N LYS A 189 -10.08 41.78 -5.89
CA LYS A 189 -8.68 41.82 -5.45
C LYS A 189 -8.32 40.67 -4.50
N ASN A 190 -9.28 39.89 -4.02
CA ASN A 190 -8.99 38.61 -3.35
C ASN A 190 -8.45 37.61 -4.37
N ALA A 191 -7.14 37.71 -4.59
CA ALA A 191 -6.33 36.73 -5.26
C ALA A 191 -6.65 35.32 -4.77
N TYR A 192 -6.80 34.35 -5.68
CA TYR A 192 -6.65 32.96 -5.26
C TYR A 192 -5.28 32.81 -4.58
N SER A 193 -5.25 32.12 -3.44
CA SER A 193 -4.11 32.13 -2.54
C SER A 193 -2.83 31.62 -3.22
N SER A 194 -1.77 32.43 -3.20
CA SER A 194 -0.44 32.07 -3.70
C SER A 194 0.14 30.86 -2.96
N SER A 195 -0.13 30.70 -1.66
CA SER A 195 0.36 29.54 -0.89
C SER A 195 -0.31 28.24 -1.33
N LYS A 196 -1.62 28.27 -1.64
CA LYS A 196 -2.34 27.10 -2.17
C LYS A 196 -1.82 26.72 -3.56
N LEU A 197 -1.46 27.71 -4.39
CA LEU A 197 -0.85 27.47 -5.69
C LEU A 197 0.56 26.90 -5.58
N ALA A 198 1.38 27.42 -4.67
CA ALA A 198 2.72 26.87 -4.44
C ALA A 198 2.63 25.42 -3.91
N LEU A 199 1.71 25.17 -2.97
CA LEU A 199 1.43 23.83 -2.45
C LEU A 199 0.97 22.87 -3.56
N LEU A 200 0.14 23.33 -4.50
CA LEU A 200 -0.27 22.52 -5.65
C LEU A 200 0.94 22.04 -6.46
N GLY A 201 1.88 22.93 -6.79
CA GLY A 201 3.09 22.57 -7.53
C GLY A 201 3.97 21.56 -6.79
N ILE A 202 4.19 21.78 -5.49
CA ILE A 202 4.97 20.88 -4.63
C ILE A 202 4.32 19.50 -4.54
N LEU A 203 3.00 19.43 -4.30
CA LEU A 203 2.28 18.16 -4.18
C LEU A 203 2.24 17.39 -5.49
N VAL A 204 2.10 18.07 -6.64
CA VAL A 204 2.16 17.41 -7.95
C VAL A 204 3.56 16.83 -8.20
N SER A 205 4.63 17.56 -7.86
CA SER A 205 5.99 17.03 -7.94
C SER A 205 6.16 15.81 -7.03
N PHE A 206 5.76 15.93 -5.76
CA PHE A 206 5.85 14.84 -4.80
C PHE A 206 5.04 13.60 -5.24
N GLY A 207 3.84 13.80 -5.78
CA GLY A 207 3.00 12.73 -6.32
C GLY A 207 3.69 11.96 -7.46
N ILE A 208 4.36 12.65 -8.38
CA ILE A 208 5.13 12.04 -9.48
C ILE A 208 6.33 11.24 -8.95
N PHE A 209 7.06 11.76 -7.95
CA PHE A 209 8.20 11.08 -7.34
C PHE A 209 7.77 9.86 -6.51
N ASN A 210 6.59 9.91 -5.90
CA ASN A 210 6.01 8.73 -5.25
C ASN A 210 5.64 7.65 -6.28
N ARG A 211 4.77 7.99 -7.25
CA ARG A 211 4.37 7.08 -8.34
C ARG A 211 3.93 7.86 -9.57
N ILE A 212 4.40 7.48 -10.76
CA ILE A 212 3.92 8.06 -12.03
C ILE A 212 2.43 7.80 -12.31
N THR A 213 1.84 6.74 -11.74
CA THR A 213 0.40 6.45 -11.82
C THR A 213 -0.47 7.58 -11.24
N PHE A 214 0.09 8.40 -10.34
CA PHE A 214 -0.57 9.54 -9.73
C PHE A 214 -1.23 10.48 -10.76
N LEU A 215 -0.55 10.71 -11.88
CA LEU A 215 -1.02 11.62 -12.93
C LEU A 215 -2.32 11.14 -13.58
N CYS A 216 -2.58 9.82 -13.60
CA CYS A 216 -3.78 9.24 -14.18
C CYS A 216 -5.05 9.73 -13.48
N TRP A 217 -4.98 10.02 -12.18
CA TRP A 217 -6.09 10.55 -11.39
C TRP A 217 -6.42 12.01 -11.70
N LEU A 218 -5.47 12.76 -12.27
CA LEU A 218 -5.58 14.21 -12.43
C LEU A 218 -5.98 14.65 -13.84
N ILE A 219 -5.99 13.76 -14.84
CA ILE A 219 -6.21 14.12 -16.25
C ILE A 219 -7.52 14.89 -16.44
N LEU A 220 -8.66 14.32 -16.04
CA LEU A 220 -9.96 14.97 -16.20
C LEU A 220 -10.17 16.20 -15.29
N PRO A 221 -9.91 16.15 -13.96
CA PRO A 221 -10.13 17.32 -13.11
C PRO A 221 -9.23 18.52 -13.47
N SER A 222 -8.08 18.28 -14.12
CA SER A 222 -7.18 19.34 -14.59
C SER A 222 -7.80 20.29 -15.63
N ILE A 223 -8.98 19.99 -16.18
CA ILE A 223 -9.71 20.96 -17.01
C ILE A 223 -9.97 22.28 -16.27
N TYR A 224 -10.16 22.24 -14.94
CA TYR A 224 -10.33 23.44 -14.13
C TYR A 224 -9.01 24.18 -13.91
N LEU A 225 -7.89 23.46 -13.78
CA LEU A 225 -6.56 24.07 -13.75
C LEU A 225 -6.25 24.78 -15.07
N LEU A 226 -6.52 24.14 -16.21
CA LEU A 226 -6.33 24.76 -17.53
C LEU A 226 -7.17 26.04 -17.66
N LYS A 227 -8.45 25.99 -17.30
CA LYS A 227 -9.32 27.19 -17.28
C LYS A 227 -8.77 28.29 -16.38
N PHE A 228 -8.25 27.94 -15.21
CA PHE A 228 -7.61 28.90 -14.31
C PHE A 228 -6.34 29.49 -14.94
N PHE A 229 -5.53 28.68 -15.60
CA PHE A 229 -4.27 29.11 -16.23
C PHE A 229 -4.49 30.08 -17.39
N PHE A 230 -5.48 29.82 -18.24
CA PHE A 230 -5.84 30.73 -19.32
C PHE A 230 -6.36 32.08 -18.80
N LYS A 231 -7.12 32.07 -17.69
CA LYS A 231 -7.67 33.30 -17.09
C LYS A 231 -6.64 34.08 -16.27
N ASN A 232 -5.74 33.41 -15.55
CA ASN A 232 -4.81 34.00 -14.58
C ASN A 232 -3.35 33.68 -14.90
N LYS A 233 -2.86 34.11 -16.07
CA LYS A 233 -1.52 33.74 -16.59
C LYS A 233 -0.38 33.98 -15.60
N ILE A 234 -0.30 35.17 -14.98
CA ILE A 234 0.80 35.52 -14.07
C ILE A 234 0.80 34.64 -12.82
N ARG A 235 -0.37 34.44 -12.18
CA ARG A 235 -0.45 33.58 -10.97
C ARG A 235 -0.19 32.12 -11.26
N SER A 236 -0.44 31.70 -12.50
CA SER A 236 -0.19 30.33 -12.93
C SER A 236 1.30 30.00 -13.04
N LEU A 237 2.18 31.00 -12.98
CA LEU A 237 3.62 30.79 -12.82
C LEU A 237 3.97 30.24 -11.42
N ILE A 238 3.19 30.53 -10.38
CA ILE A 238 3.47 30.07 -9.01
C ILE A 238 3.48 28.54 -8.88
N PRO A 239 2.44 27.78 -9.31
CA PRO A 239 2.48 26.33 -9.25
C PRO A 239 3.58 25.74 -10.16
N ILE A 240 3.89 26.40 -11.30
CA ILE A 240 4.95 25.96 -12.21
C ILE A 240 6.33 26.10 -11.56
N VAL A 241 6.65 27.27 -10.99
CA VAL A 241 7.94 27.52 -10.34
C VAL A 241 8.13 26.62 -9.12
N SER A 242 7.10 26.48 -8.28
CA SER A 242 7.16 25.60 -7.11
C SER A 242 7.30 24.12 -7.49
N PHE A 243 6.63 23.66 -8.55
CA PHE A 243 6.83 22.32 -9.12
C PHE A 243 8.26 22.10 -9.59
N SER A 244 8.81 23.04 -10.36
CA SER A 244 10.19 22.94 -10.88
C SER A 244 11.22 22.93 -9.76
N LEU A 245 11.04 23.78 -8.74
CA LEU A 245 11.94 23.84 -7.58
C LEU A 245 11.89 22.54 -6.77
N ALA A 246 10.70 22.04 -6.46
CA ALA A 246 10.54 20.78 -5.73
C ALA A 246 11.14 19.60 -6.51
N THR A 247 10.87 19.53 -7.82
CA THR A 247 11.43 18.50 -8.71
C THR A 247 12.95 18.53 -8.72
N PHE A 248 13.55 19.73 -8.82
CA PHE A 248 15.00 19.88 -8.79
C PHE A 248 15.59 19.40 -7.45
N ILE A 249 14.98 19.80 -6.33
CA ILE A 249 15.42 19.34 -4.99
C ILE A 249 15.32 17.82 -4.87
N PHE A 250 14.23 17.21 -5.33
CA PHE A 250 14.06 15.75 -5.27
C PHE A 250 15.08 15.01 -6.12
N ILE A 251 15.42 15.51 -7.32
CA ILE A 251 16.50 14.95 -8.15
C ILE A 251 17.83 15.00 -7.40
N LEU A 252 18.16 16.12 -6.74
CA LEU A 252 19.40 16.24 -6.00
C LEU A 252 19.47 15.25 -4.82
N ILE A 253 18.39 15.14 -4.05
CA ILE A 253 18.32 14.20 -2.92
C ILE A 253 18.42 12.75 -3.42
N ASP A 254 17.68 12.37 -4.46
CA ASP A 254 17.78 11.02 -5.04
C ASP A 254 19.21 10.75 -5.56
N THR A 255 19.82 11.72 -6.23
CA THR A 255 21.20 11.58 -6.74
C THR A 255 22.18 11.34 -5.59
N ILE A 256 22.11 12.12 -4.51
CA ILE A 256 22.93 11.90 -3.32
C ILE A 256 22.63 10.52 -2.69
N TYR A 257 21.36 10.16 -2.55
CA TYR A 257 20.94 8.92 -1.90
C TYR A 257 21.49 7.69 -2.64
N PHE A 258 21.39 7.67 -3.96
CA PHE A 258 21.78 6.52 -4.77
C PHE A 258 23.28 6.52 -5.11
N GLN A 259 23.89 7.68 -5.35
CA GLN A 259 25.26 7.75 -5.89
C GLN A 259 26.29 8.22 -4.85
N GLY A 260 25.85 8.79 -3.73
CA GLY A 260 26.72 9.32 -2.67
C GLY A 260 27.37 10.68 -3.00
N HIS A 261 27.31 11.14 -4.24
CA HIS A 261 27.87 12.41 -4.70
C HIS A 261 27.01 13.02 -5.81
N ILE A 262 27.18 14.31 -6.07
CA ILE A 262 26.53 15.00 -7.18
C ILE A 262 27.60 15.33 -8.21
N ASP A 263 27.56 14.62 -9.33
CA ASP A 263 28.18 15.08 -10.56
C ASP A 263 27.11 15.84 -11.36
N PHE A 264 27.42 17.04 -11.83
CA PHE A 264 26.48 17.86 -12.60
C PHE A 264 27.13 18.31 -13.90
N PRO A 265 26.46 18.17 -15.07
CA PRO A 265 25.12 17.62 -15.30
C PRO A 265 25.09 16.09 -15.47
N ASP A 266 26.25 15.44 -15.45
CA ASP A 266 26.39 14.01 -15.71
C ASP A 266 25.95 13.20 -14.51
N ASN A 267 25.25 12.08 -14.73
CA ASN A 267 24.83 11.15 -13.67
C ASN A 267 23.65 11.60 -12.76
N LEU A 268 22.82 12.58 -13.12
CA LEU A 268 21.63 12.87 -12.30
C LEU A 268 20.59 11.73 -12.28
N THR A 269 20.01 11.44 -11.10
CA THR A 269 18.97 10.41 -10.94
C THR A 269 17.57 10.97 -11.14
N PHE A 270 16.98 10.67 -12.31
CA PHE A 270 15.60 11.04 -12.64
C PHE A 270 14.64 9.86 -12.44
N ALA A 271 14.37 9.49 -11.17
CA ALA A 271 13.60 8.28 -10.85
C ALA A 271 12.24 8.17 -11.58
N PRO A 272 11.39 9.23 -11.66
CA PRO A 272 10.12 9.14 -12.39
C PRO A 272 10.29 8.88 -13.89
N LEU A 273 11.31 9.47 -14.51
CA LEU A 273 11.61 9.28 -15.93
C LEU A 273 12.14 7.86 -16.18
N ASN A 274 13.03 7.37 -15.31
CA ASN A 274 13.53 5.99 -15.36
C ASN A 274 12.37 5.00 -15.24
N SER A 275 11.45 5.24 -14.31
CA SER A 275 10.23 4.45 -14.13
C SER A 275 9.37 4.42 -15.41
N LEU A 276 9.17 5.58 -16.04
CA LEU A 276 8.39 5.68 -17.28
C LEU A 276 9.06 4.93 -18.43
N LEU A 277 10.36 5.11 -18.62
CA LEU A 277 11.13 4.45 -19.68
C LEU A 277 11.19 2.93 -19.48
N TYR A 278 11.30 2.48 -18.23
CA TYR A 278 11.25 1.06 -17.89
C TYR A 278 9.89 0.45 -18.22
N ASN A 279 8.80 1.10 -17.76
CA ASN A 279 7.43 0.60 -17.92
C ASN A 279 6.86 0.80 -19.33
N SER A 280 7.49 1.61 -20.18
CA SER A 280 7.09 1.74 -21.59
C SER A 280 7.47 0.53 -22.45
N LYS A 281 8.35 -0.36 -21.94
CA LYS A 281 8.82 -1.54 -22.67
C LYS A 281 7.96 -2.76 -22.30
N VAL A 282 7.24 -3.30 -23.29
CA VAL A 282 6.35 -4.48 -23.10
C VAL A 282 7.12 -5.69 -22.55
N GLY A 283 8.37 -5.90 -22.97
CA GLY A 283 9.21 -6.98 -22.44
C GLY A 283 9.46 -6.87 -20.93
N ASN A 284 9.55 -5.66 -20.38
CA ASN A 284 9.68 -5.45 -18.94
C ASN A 284 8.35 -5.67 -18.22
N LEU A 285 7.25 -5.15 -18.76
CA LEU A 285 5.89 -5.35 -18.23
C LEU A 285 5.54 -6.84 -18.13
N SER A 286 5.94 -7.64 -19.13
CA SER A 286 5.66 -9.08 -19.15
C SER A 286 6.27 -9.83 -17.97
N LYS A 287 7.36 -9.34 -17.38
CA LYS A 287 7.99 -9.92 -16.19
C LYS A 287 7.14 -9.72 -14.93
N HIS A 288 6.31 -8.67 -14.91
CA HIS A 288 5.45 -8.31 -13.78
C HIS A 288 4.00 -8.77 -13.99
N GLY A 289 3.71 -9.49 -15.08
CA GLY A 289 2.37 -9.91 -15.45
C GLY A 289 1.61 -8.89 -16.30
N ILE A 290 1.02 -9.39 -17.38
CA ILE A 290 0.14 -8.63 -18.27
C ILE A 290 -1.29 -9.14 -18.07
N HIS A 291 -2.22 -8.20 -17.96
CA HIS A 291 -3.63 -8.48 -17.78
C HIS A 291 -4.43 -7.99 -18.99
N PRO A 292 -5.59 -8.61 -19.26
CA PRO A 292 -6.56 -8.05 -20.20
C PRO A 292 -6.97 -6.63 -19.77
N LEU A 293 -7.15 -5.72 -20.73
CA LEU A 293 -7.41 -4.29 -20.47
C LEU A 293 -8.71 -4.01 -19.69
N TYR A 294 -9.62 -4.98 -19.63
CA TYR A 294 -10.86 -4.87 -18.87
C TYR A 294 -10.71 -5.24 -17.38
N THR A 295 -9.55 -5.74 -16.93
CA THR A 295 -9.35 -6.27 -15.57
C THR A 295 -9.66 -5.22 -14.50
N HIS A 296 -9.17 -3.99 -14.68
CA HIS A 296 -9.46 -2.90 -13.77
C HIS A 296 -10.96 -2.56 -13.68
N VAL A 297 -11.64 -2.47 -14.82
CA VAL A 297 -13.06 -2.06 -14.87
C VAL A 297 -13.99 -3.17 -14.40
N LEU A 298 -13.75 -4.41 -14.81
CA LEU A 298 -14.67 -5.54 -14.60
C LEU A 298 -14.33 -6.43 -13.42
N ILE A 299 -13.10 -6.39 -12.91
CA ILE A 299 -12.64 -7.25 -11.82
C ILE A 299 -12.24 -6.41 -10.61
N ASN A 300 -11.19 -5.59 -10.73
CA ASN A 300 -10.62 -4.89 -9.58
C ASN A 300 -11.57 -3.83 -9.02
N TYR A 301 -12.23 -3.05 -9.88
CA TYR A 301 -13.17 -2.03 -9.42
C TYR A 301 -14.38 -2.63 -8.67
N PRO A 302 -15.11 -3.63 -9.22
CA PRO A 302 -16.14 -4.34 -8.47
C PRO A 302 -15.65 -4.99 -7.18
N GLN A 303 -14.43 -5.52 -7.15
CA GLN A 303 -13.84 -6.08 -5.94
C GLN A 303 -13.59 -4.98 -4.88
N ILE A 304 -13.13 -3.80 -5.29
CA ILE A 304 -12.87 -2.67 -4.38
C ILE A 304 -14.17 -2.08 -3.81
N VAL A 305 -15.17 -1.81 -4.65
CA VAL A 305 -16.42 -1.15 -4.21
C VAL A 305 -17.52 -2.13 -3.79
N GLY A 306 -17.39 -3.41 -4.10
CA GLY A 306 -18.38 -4.43 -3.75
C GLY A 306 -19.81 -4.01 -4.10
N PRO A 307 -20.79 -4.21 -3.18
CA PRO A 307 -22.18 -3.83 -3.40
C PRO A 307 -22.41 -2.32 -3.65
N LEU A 308 -21.49 -1.45 -3.20
CA LEU A 308 -21.62 0.01 -3.42
C LEU A 308 -21.63 0.37 -4.90
N LEU A 309 -21.11 -0.50 -5.77
CA LEU A 309 -21.19 -0.40 -7.23
C LEU A 309 -22.59 0.01 -7.72
N PHE A 310 -23.63 -0.56 -7.12
CA PHE A 310 -25.02 -0.32 -7.52
C PHE A 310 -25.57 1.06 -7.13
N LEU A 311 -24.86 1.82 -6.27
CA LEU A 311 -25.20 3.20 -5.92
C LEU A 311 -24.29 4.23 -6.63
N LEU A 312 -23.42 3.76 -7.51
CA LEU A 312 -22.45 4.56 -8.25
C LEU A 312 -22.79 4.58 -9.75
N PHE A 313 -22.13 5.47 -10.49
CA PHE A 313 -22.20 5.46 -11.96
C PHE A 313 -21.52 4.20 -12.51
N PRO A 314 -22.09 3.51 -13.53
CA PRO A 314 -23.27 3.89 -14.32
C PRO A 314 -24.62 3.37 -13.81
N PHE A 315 -24.65 2.53 -12.77
CA PHE A 315 -25.87 1.88 -12.27
C PHE A 315 -26.90 2.84 -11.69
N MET A 316 -26.46 3.98 -11.15
CA MET A 316 -27.31 5.10 -10.81
C MET A 316 -26.92 6.36 -11.59
N LYS A 317 -27.94 7.11 -12.02
CA LYS A 317 -27.74 8.42 -12.65
C LYS A 317 -27.02 9.34 -11.66
N SER A 318 -25.82 9.77 -12.00
CA SER A 318 -25.00 10.59 -11.10
C SER A 318 -25.33 12.07 -11.26
N GLY A 319 -25.66 12.74 -10.15
CA GLY A 319 -25.68 14.20 -10.07
C GLY A 319 -24.28 14.81 -9.95
N TYR A 320 -23.25 13.97 -9.85
CA TYR A 320 -21.87 14.37 -9.53
C TYR A 320 -20.99 14.55 -10.76
N LEU A 321 -21.50 14.44 -11.99
CA LEU A 321 -20.68 14.41 -13.22
C LEU A 321 -19.70 15.58 -13.39
N LYS A 322 -20.02 16.74 -12.80
CA LYS A 322 -19.20 17.96 -12.86
C LYS A 322 -18.33 18.16 -11.61
N THR A 323 -18.41 17.29 -10.62
CA THR A 323 -17.63 17.44 -9.40
C THR A 323 -16.20 16.94 -9.62
N THR A 324 -15.25 17.57 -8.95
CA THR A 324 -13.82 17.23 -9.05
C THR A 324 -13.55 15.80 -8.60
N PRO A 325 -14.18 15.28 -7.51
CA PRO A 325 -14.06 13.87 -7.14
C PRO A 325 -14.54 12.92 -8.22
N PHE A 326 -15.67 13.21 -8.88
CA PHE A 326 -16.17 12.36 -9.95
C PHE A 326 -15.23 12.34 -11.16
N LEU A 327 -14.72 13.51 -11.56
CA LEU A 327 -13.76 13.60 -12.65
C LEU A 327 -12.47 12.84 -12.31
N ALA A 328 -11.95 13.00 -11.09
CA ALA A 328 -10.75 12.26 -10.64
C ALA A 328 -10.99 10.75 -10.59
N TYR A 329 -12.14 10.33 -10.06
CA TYR A 329 -12.60 8.94 -10.00
C TYR A 329 -12.59 8.28 -11.39
N ILE A 330 -13.28 8.91 -12.36
CA ILE A 330 -13.35 8.38 -13.74
C ILE A 330 -11.99 8.48 -14.45
N SER A 331 -11.22 9.54 -14.19
CA SER A 331 -9.89 9.75 -14.76
C SER A 331 -8.95 8.60 -14.41
N GLY A 332 -8.82 8.29 -13.12
CA GLY A 332 -7.95 7.22 -12.65
C GLY A 332 -8.40 5.86 -13.18
N LEU A 333 -9.69 5.54 -13.06
CA LEU A 333 -10.25 4.27 -13.52
C LEU A 333 -9.98 4.02 -15.01
N LEU A 334 -10.31 4.98 -15.88
CA LEU A 334 -10.17 4.79 -17.33
C LEU A 334 -8.70 4.80 -17.76
N SER A 335 -7.90 5.72 -17.23
CA SER A 335 -6.51 5.89 -17.68
C SER A 335 -5.63 4.73 -17.26
N LEU A 336 -5.79 4.23 -16.02
CA LEU A 336 -5.06 3.04 -15.56
C LEU A 336 -5.54 1.78 -16.29
N SER A 337 -6.79 1.72 -16.73
CA SER A 337 -7.32 0.56 -17.50
C SER A 337 -6.74 0.44 -18.92
N ILE A 338 -6.02 1.46 -19.41
CA ILE A 338 -5.31 1.39 -20.69
C ILE A 338 -3.94 0.73 -20.52
N ILE A 339 -3.38 0.75 -19.31
CA ILE A 339 -2.07 0.17 -19.02
C ILE A 339 -2.25 -1.34 -18.84
N PRO A 340 -1.46 -2.20 -19.52
CA PRO A 340 -1.66 -3.65 -19.48
C PRO A 340 -1.37 -4.30 -18.11
N HIS A 341 -0.59 -3.65 -17.25
CA HIS A 341 -0.28 -4.14 -15.91
C HIS A 341 -1.31 -3.58 -14.91
N GLN A 342 -2.29 -4.41 -14.53
CA GLN A 342 -3.53 -4.01 -13.86
C GLN A 342 -3.75 -4.67 -12.50
N GLU A 343 -2.93 -4.29 -11.52
CA GLU A 343 -3.07 -4.79 -10.15
C GLU A 343 -4.09 -3.97 -9.33
N LEU A 344 -4.85 -4.65 -8.47
CA LEU A 344 -5.92 -4.02 -7.68
C LEU A 344 -5.43 -2.80 -6.88
N ARG A 345 -4.21 -2.86 -6.35
CA ARG A 345 -3.65 -1.80 -5.50
C ARG A 345 -3.52 -0.44 -6.21
N PHE A 346 -3.36 -0.42 -7.53
CA PHE A 346 -3.28 0.85 -8.28
C PHE A 346 -4.58 1.64 -8.25
N LEU A 347 -5.71 0.97 -7.97
CA LEU A 347 -7.03 1.58 -7.88
C LEU A 347 -7.44 1.95 -6.45
N ILE A 348 -6.61 1.73 -5.42
CA ILE A 348 -6.95 2.08 -4.03
C ILE A 348 -7.38 3.56 -3.84
N PRO A 349 -6.78 4.57 -4.54
CA PRO A 349 -7.25 5.96 -4.44
C PRO A 349 -8.71 6.19 -4.86
N ILE A 350 -9.35 5.21 -5.52
CA ILE A 350 -10.72 5.30 -6.00
C ILE A 350 -11.75 5.42 -4.87
N ILE A 351 -11.50 4.81 -3.72
CA ILE A 351 -12.49 4.70 -2.63
C ILE A 351 -12.94 6.06 -2.11
N PRO A 352 -12.06 6.94 -1.60
CA PRO A 352 -12.51 8.22 -1.08
C PRO A 352 -13.20 9.09 -2.16
N LEU A 353 -12.77 8.97 -3.43
CA LEU A 353 -13.39 9.69 -4.56
C LEU A 353 -14.78 9.14 -4.91
N ALA A 354 -14.94 7.82 -4.93
CA ALA A 354 -16.21 7.14 -5.18
C ALA A 354 -17.21 7.39 -4.04
N CYS A 355 -16.74 7.42 -2.78
CA CYS A 355 -17.57 7.73 -1.62
C CYS A 355 -18.23 9.12 -1.69
N CYS A 356 -17.55 10.11 -2.30
CA CYS A 356 -18.13 11.43 -2.59
C CYS A 356 -19.27 11.38 -3.62
N CYS A 357 -19.33 10.33 -4.44
CA CYS A 357 -20.22 10.23 -5.60
C CYS A 357 -21.39 9.25 -5.38
N VAL A 358 -21.59 8.74 -4.17
CA VAL A 358 -22.68 7.80 -3.84
C VAL A 358 -24.03 8.48 -3.96
N ASN A 359 -24.92 7.92 -4.78
CA ASN A 359 -26.28 8.43 -4.95
C ASN A 359 -27.28 7.63 -4.09
N LEU A 360 -28.05 8.33 -3.25
CA LEU A 360 -29.06 7.73 -2.37
C LEU A 360 -30.51 8.00 -2.82
N ASN A 361 -30.72 8.60 -3.99
CA ASN A 361 -32.05 8.97 -4.52
C ASN A 361 -32.85 7.78 -5.07
N GLY A 362 -32.38 6.55 -4.90
CA GLY A 362 -33.09 5.34 -5.31
C GLY A 362 -34.24 4.96 -4.36
N SER A 363 -34.91 3.84 -4.64
CA SER A 363 -35.92 3.28 -3.74
C SER A 363 -35.31 3.04 -2.34
N PRO A 364 -35.96 3.50 -1.24
CA PRO A 364 -35.41 3.34 0.11
C PRO A 364 -35.10 1.88 0.48
N ARG A 365 -35.93 0.92 0.04
CA ARG A 365 -35.70 -0.51 0.29
C ARG A 365 -34.43 -1.01 -0.40
N PHE A 366 -34.21 -0.59 -1.64
CA PHE A 366 -33.02 -0.96 -2.41
C PHE A 366 -31.75 -0.35 -1.82
N VAL A 367 -31.78 0.95 -1.51
CA VAL A 367 -30.64 1.64 -0.89
C VAL A 367 -30.27 1.00 0.45
N GLN A 368 -31.25 0.68 1.29
CA GLN A 368 -31.01 -0.02 2.56
C GLN A 368 -30.41 -1.42 2.36
N LEU A 369 -30.87 -2.18 1.36
CA LEU A 369 -30.30 -3.48 1.03
C LEU A 369 -28.82 -3.34 0.63
N VAL A 370 -28.50 -2.41 -0.28
CA VAL A 370 -27.13 -2.19 -0.73
C VAL A 370 -26.21 -1.76 0.43
N ILE A 371 -26.67 -0.87 1.32
CA ILE A 371 -25.89 -0.45 2.49
C ILE A 371 -25.63 -1.63 3.45
N ARG A 372 -26.63 -2.50 3.67
CA ARG A 372 -26.43 -3.71 4.51
C ARG A 372 -25.42 -4.66 3.88
N LEU A 373 -25.55 -4.93 2.58
CA LEU A 373 -24.61 -5.78 1.85
C LEU A 373 -23.21 -5.17 1.83
N TRP A 374 -23.09 -3.85 1.67
CA TRP A 374 -21.82 -3.12 1.78
C TRP A 374 -21.14 -3.37 3.13
N LEU A 375 -21.87 -3.23 4.24
CA LEU A 375 -21.30 -3.46 5.56
C LEU A 375 -20.86 -4.93 5.76
N ILE A 376 -21.69 -5.89 5.36
CA ILE A 376 -21.36 -7.33 5.44
C ILE A 376 -20.12 -7.63 4.61
N PHE A 377 -20.09 -7.13 3.37
CA PHE A 377 -18.97 -7.28 2.44
C PHE A 377 -17.67 -6.73 3.04
N ASN A 378 -17.70 -5.52 3.58
CA ASN A 378 -16.48 -4.92 4.15
C ASN A 378 -16.02 -5.61 5.43
N VAL A 379 -16.92 -6.05 6.30
CA VAL A 379 -16.54 -6.86 7.47
C VAL A 379 -15.85 -8.15 7.03
N PHE A 380 -16.44 -8.87 6.07
CA PHE A 380 -15.86 -10.09 5.53
C PHE A 380 -14.48 -9.83 4.90
N MET A 381 -14.36 -8.82 4.03
CA MET A 381 -13.11 -8.48 3.36
C MET A 381 -12.05 -7.94 4.30
N THR A 382 -12.42 -7.22 5.37
CA THR A 382 -11.49 -6.80 6.42
C THR A 382 -10.92 -8.00 7.15
N ILE A 383 -11.73 -9.01 7.47
CA ILE A 383 -11.23 -10.25 8.09
C ILE A 383 -10.32 -11.00 7.12
N LEU A 384 -10.79 -11.23 5.89
CA LEU A 384 -10.07 -12.01 4.88
C LEU A 384 -8.74 -11.35 4.50
N MET A 385 -8.76 -10.09 4.06
CA MET A 385 -7.56 -9.41 3.56
C MET A 385 -6.70 -8.84 4.69
N GLY A 386 -7.31 -8.51 5.83
CA GLY A 386 -6.65 -7.86 6.94
C GLY A 386 -6.05 -8.82 7.97
N PHE A 387 -6.70 -9.95 8.26
CA PHE A 387 -6.28 -10.84 9.35
C PHE A 387 -5.90 -12.25 8.91
N LEU A 388 -6.29 -12.67 7.70
CA LEU A 388 -6.03 -14.03 7.21
C LEU A 388 -5.00 -14.04 6.08
N HIS A 389 -5.20 -13.22 5.05
CA HIS A 389 -4.38 -13.25 3.83
C HIS A 389 -2.88 -13.08 4.13
N GLN A 390 -2.15 -14.18 3.95
CA GLN A 390 -0.71 -14.31 4.21
C GLN A 390 -0.24 -13.80 5.60
N ALA A 391 -1.14 -13.74 6.59
CA ALA A 391 -0.89 -13.02 7.85
C ALA A 391 0.09 -13.68 8.81
N GLY A 392 0.20 -15.01 8.76
CA GLY A 392 1.17 -15.72 9.58
C GLY A 392 2.61 -15.60 9.10
N LEU A 393 2.90 -15.09 7.89
CA LEU A 393 4.28 -14.99 7.38
C LEU A 393 5.13 -14.03 8.21
N VAL A 394 4.60 -12.84 8.51
CA VAL A 394 5.28 -11.85 9.37
C VAL A 394 5.56 -12.44 10.76
N GLY A 395 4.60 -13.18 11.32
CA GLY A 395 4.75 -13.87 12.60
C GLY A 395 5.81 -14.98 12.57
N ALA A 396 5.80 -15.81 11.53
CA ALA A 396 6.77 -16.88 11.31
C ALA A 396 8.20 -16.34 11.20
N THR A 397 8.40 -15.30 10.38
CA THR A 397 9.71 -14.67 10.20
C THR A 397 10.19 -14.00 11.50
N ASN A 398 9.30 -13.35 12.26
CA ASN A 398 9.66 -12.79 13.56
C ASN A 398 10.03 -13.88 14.59
N TYR A 399 9.28 -14.98 14.63
CA TYR A 399 9.61 -16.13 15.48
C TYR A 399 10.99 -16.69 15.15
N LEU A 400 11.30 -16.88 13.86
CA LEU A 400 12.62 -17.30 13.40
C LEU A 400 13.71 -16.33 13.85
N GLY A 401 13.53 -15.02 13.65
CA GLY A 401 14.50 -14.01 14.11
C GLY A 401 14.81 -14.15 15.61
N THR A 402 13.78 -14.24 16.45
CA THR A 402 13.98 -14.39 17.90
C THR A 402 14.60 -15.74 18.30
N THR A 403 14.28 -16.83 17.59
CA THR A 403 14.79 -18.17 17.91
C THR A 403 16.26 -18.29 17.50
N LEU A 404 16.60 -17.78 16.31
CA LEU A 404 17.96 -17.82 15.78
C LEU A 404 18.91 -16.96 16.62
N ASP A 405 18.46 -15.78 17.07
CA ASP A 405 19.24 -14.90 17.96
C ASP A 405 19.48 -15.55 19.34
N ASN A 406 18.49 -16.23 19.91
CA ASN A 406 18.61 -16.87 21.22
C ASN A 406 19.49 -18.14 21.19
N GLU A 407 19.59 -18.82 20.04
CA GLU A 407 20.30 -20.08 19.97
C GLU A 407 21.83 -19.95 20.08
N ASN A 408 22.42 -18.74 20.07
CA ASN A 408 23.87 -18.46 20.25
C ASN A 408 24.78 -19.52 19.56
N SER A 409 24.33 -20.02 18.42
CA SER A 409 24.89 -21.21 17.80
C SER A 409 25.93 -20.78 16.79
N VAL A 410 27.11 -21.39 16.87
CA VAL A 410 28.18 -21.18 15.89
C VAL A 410 27.81 -21.77 14.52
N LYS A 411 26.76 -22.61 14.45
CA LYS A 411 26.36 -23.29 13.22
C LYS A 411 25.50 -22.38 12.33
N PRO A 412 25.80 -22.30 11.01
CA PRO A 412 24.98 -21.55 10.07
C PRO A 412 23.56 -22.11 10.00
N PHE A 413 22.62 -21.27 9.58
CA PHE A 413 21.23 -21.66 9.34
C PHE A 413 20.83 -21.40 7.89
N SER A 414 19.78 -22.11 7.45
CA SER A 414 19.13 -21.87 6.16
C SER A 414 17.63 -21.79 6.34
N LEU A 415 17.05 -20.76 5.74
CA LEU A 415 15.61 -20.56 5.75
C LEU A 415 15.04 -20.82 4.37
N ILE A 416 14.08 -21.73 4.32
CA ILE A 416 13.40 -22.14 3.11
C ILE A 416 11.96 -21.63 3.21
N TYR A 417 11.53 -20.83 2.25
CA TYR A 417 10.16 -20.36 2.14
C TYR A 417 9.52 -20.96 0.90
N TRP A 418 8.30 -21.50 1.03
CA TRP A 418 7.58 -22.12 -0.08
C TRP A 418 6.10 -21.78 -0.06
N ARG A 419 5.57 -21.40 -1.23
CA ARG A 419 4.17 -21.00 -1.46
C ARG A 419 3.69 -19.86 -0.54
N THR A 420 4.62 -19.01 -0.11
CA THR A 420 4.34 -17.76 0.58
C THR A 420 4.70 -16.59 -0.32
N TYR A 421 4.30 -15.38 0.07
CA TYR A 421 4.94 -14.18 -0.46
C TYR A 421 6.41 -14.12 -0.07
N LYS A 422 7.15 -13.27 -0.80
CA LYS A 422 8.58 -13.06 -0.55
C LYS A 422 8.80 -12.65 0.91
N PRO A 423 9.65 -13.35 1.67
CA PRO A 423 9.74 -13.14 3.11
C PRO A 423 10.31 -11.77 3.49
N PRO A 424 9.75 -11.07 4.50
CA PRO A 424 10.30 -9.83 5.03
C PRO A 424 11.55 -10.08 5.88
N THR A 425 12.66 -10.40 5.25
CA THR A 425 13.90 -10.88 5.89
C THR A 425 14.57 -9.87 6.82
N TRP A 426 14.29 -8.58 6.68
CA TRP A 426 14.70 -7.55 7.63
C TRP A 426 14.11 -7.74 9.04
N LEU A 427 13.04 -8.56 9.20
CA LEU A 427 12.52 -8.98 10.50
C LEU A 427 13.40 -10.05 11.19
N LEU A 428 14.25 -10.77 10.44
CA LEU A 428 15.15 -11.77 11.01
C LEU A 428 16.28 -11.13 11.81
N LYS A 429 16.58 -9.86 11.53
CA LYS A 429 17.59 -9.10 12.24
C LYS A 429 16.92 -8.37 13.39
N THR A 430 17.33 -8.68 14.63
CA THR A 430 17.19 -7.68 15.69
C THR A 430 18.10 -6.52 15.27
N TYR A 431 17.53 -5.36 14.93
CA TYR A 431 18.28 -4.15 14.59
C TYR A 431 18.97 -3.62 15.86
N GLN A 432 19.97 -4.36 16.36
CA GLN A 432 20.88 -3.94 17.41
C GLN A 432 22.23 -3.67 16.75
N ASN A 433 22.49 -2.38 16.52
CA ASN A 433 23.83 -1.82 16.37
C ASN A 433 24.69 -2.26 15.16
N THR A 434 24.16 -2.18 13.94
CA THR A 434 25.00 -2.06 12.74
C THR A 434 24.82 -0.70 12.07
N TYR A 435 25.10 0.36 12.82
CA TYR A 435 25.40 1.68 12.25
C TYR A 435 26.74 1.70 11.48
N ASN A 436 27.46 0.56 11.46
CA ASN A 436 28.79 0.42 10.86
C ASN A 436 28.83 -0.40 9.55
N GLY A 437 27.69 -0.60 8.87
CA GLY A 437 27.72 -1.08 7.47
C GLY A 437 28.47 -2.38 7.24
N THR A 438 28.58 -3.27 8.24
CA THR A 438 29.06 -4.63 7.99
C THR A 438 27.87 -5.41 7.45
N ASP A 439 27.88 -5.56 6.13
CA ASP A 439 27.02 -6.45 5.36
C ASP A 439 26.73 -7.72 6.16
N SER A 440 25.47 -7.92 6.49
CA SER A 440 25.03 -9.26 6.87
C SER A 440 25.28 -10.16 5.67
N ASN A 441 26.26 -11.05 5.76
CA ASN A 441 26.65 -12.03 4.75
C ASN A 441 25.56 -13.09 4.45
N MET A 442 24.28 -12.78 4.68
CA MET A 442 23.18 -13.69 4.39
C MET A 442 22.91 -13.68 2.89
N VAL A 443 23.12 -14.82 2.23
CA VAL A 443 22.91 -14.95 0.79
C VAL A 443 21.43 -15.18 0.51
N PHE A 444 20.89 -14.50 -0.48
CA PHE A 444 19.48 -14.62 -0.86
C PHE A 444 19.37 -15.30 -2.22
N PHE A 445 18.56 -16.34 -2.29
CA PHE A 445 18.21 -17.00 -3.54
C PHE A 445 16.72 -16.82 -3.81
N ASN A 446 16.37 -16.37 -5.01
CA ASN A 446 14.99 -16.22 -5.45
C ASN A 446 14.77 -16.82 -6.85
N LYS A 447 13.63 -17.48 -7.04
CA LYS A 447 13.22 -18.10 -8.30
C LYS A 447 13.30 -17.17 -9.52
N ASP A 448 13.07 -15.87 -9.35
CA ASP A 448 13.07 -14.90 -10.46
C ASP A 448 14.48 -14.57 -10.98
N GLU A 449 15.50 -14.73 -10.14
CA GLU A 449 16.87 -14.26 -10.40
C GLU A 449 17.90 -15.40 -10.42
N ASP A 450 17.60 -16.51 -9.74
CA ASP A 450 18.51 -17.63 -9.52
C ASP A 450 17.97 -18.95 -10.07
N ASP A 451 18.88 -19.79 -10.56
CA ASP A 451 18.56 -21.17 -10.91
C ASP A 451 18.52 -22.05 -9.65
N LEU A 452 17.43 -21.94 -8.89
CA LEU A 452 17.23 -22.67 -7.63
C LEU A 452 17.42 -24.18 -7.77
N LEU A 453 17.10 -24.74 -8.94
CA LEU A 453 17.15 -26.18 -9.17
C LEU A 453 18.57 -26.67 -9.38
N ASN A 454 19.45 -25.85 -9.96
CA ASN A 454 20.84 -26.22 -10.23
C ASN A 454 21.86 -25.57 -9.29
N ALA A 455 21.42 -24.67 -8.40
CA ALA A 455 22.27 -24.05 -7.40
C ALA A 455 22.91 -25.10 -6.47
N ASP A 456 24.24 -25.01 -6.30
CA ASP A 456 24.98 -25.84 -5.36
C ASP A 456 25.03 -25.17 -3.98
N TYR A 457 24.02 -25.48 -3.17
CA TYR A 457 23.88 -24.96 -1.82
C TYR A 457 24.99 -25.45 -0.85
N THR A 458 25.81 -26.44 -1.24
CA THR A 458 26.89 -26.95 -0.39
C THR A 458 28.07 -25.97 -0.31
N LEU A 459 28.25 -25.11 -1.31
CA LEU A 459 29.35 -24.15 -1.42
C LEU A 459 29.14 -22.89 -0.57
N ILE A 460 27.95 -22.71 0.01
CA ILE A 460 27.62 -21.52 0.80
C ILE A 460 28.14 -21.71 2.22
N GLU A 461 29.10 -20.91 2.66
CA GLU A 461 29.64 -21.02 4.02
C GLU A 461 28.73 -20.38 5.08
N GLY A 462 28.09 -19.24 4.75
CA GLY A 462 27.25 -18.46 5.66
C GLY A 462 25.77 -18.87 5.72
N ASP A 463 24.98 -18.01 6.37
CA ASP A 463 23.54 -18.11 6.42
C ASP A 463 22.93 -17.80 5.05
N TYR A 464 21.82 -18.45 4.70
CA TYR A 464 21.13 -18.13 3.45
C TYR A 464 19.62 -18.33 3.54
N VAL A 465 18.91 -17.60 2.67
CA VAL A 465 17.46 -17.71 2.50
C VAL A 465 17.17 -18.13 1.08
N VAL A 466 16.30 -19.13 0.92
CA VAL A 466 15.78 -19.56 -0.37
C VAL A 466 14.28 -19.32 -0.42
N ASP A 467 13.87 -18.43 -1.30
CA ASP A 467 12.47 -18.18 -1.61
C ASP A 467 12.07 -18.98 -2.86
N PHE A 468 11.42 -20.12 -2.63
CA PHE A 468 10.92 -20.97 -3.71
C PHE A 468 9.64 -20.42 -4.35
N MET A 469 9.01 -19.38 -3.77
CA MET A 469 7.74 -18.81 -4.23
C MET A 469 6.71 -19.92 -4.50
N GLY A 470 5.93 -19.82 -5.58
CA GLY A 470 5.03 -20.87 -6.06
C GLY A 470 5.71 -21.95 -6.91
N LEU A 471 6.88 -22.47 -6.54
CA LEU A 471 7.48 -23.62 -7.24
C LEU A 471 6.56 -24.86 -7.13
N GLU A 472 6.50 -25.64 -8.22
CA GLU A 472 5.76 -26.91 -8.26
C GLU A 472 6.28 -27.89 -7.18
N ALA A 473 5.37 -28.64 -6.57
CA ALA A 473 5.66 -29.47 -5.41
C ALA A 473 6.76 -30.53 -5.67
N ASP A 474 6.74 -31.20 -6.82
CA ASP A 474 7.72 -32.26 -7.12
C ASP A 474 9.15 -31.72 -7.21
N LYS A 475 9.33 -30.59 -7.92
CA LYS A 475 10.62 -29.90 -8.05
C LYS A 475 11.11 -29.35 -6.71
N PHE A 476 10.18 -28.85 -5.89
CA PHE A 476 10.47 -28.39 -4.54
C PHE A 476 10.98 -29.54 -3.66
N ILE A 477 10.26 -30.68 -3.64
CA ILE A 477 10.64 -31.86 -2.86
C ILE A 477 11.99 -32.40 -3.28
N GLU A 478 12.27 -32.49 -4.58
CA GLU A 478 13.57 -32.92 -5.11
C GLU A 478 14.71 -32.01 -4.62
N THR A 479 14.52 -30.69 -4.75
CA THR A 479 15.55 -29.71 -4.38
C THR A 479 15.80 -29.67 -2.88
N VAL A 480 14.74 -29.66 -2.06
CA VAL A 480 14.87 -29.65 -0.60
C VAL A 480 15.44 -30.96 -0.09
N SER A 481 15.06 -32.11 -0.68
CA SER A 481 15.68 -33.39 -0.35
C SER A 481 17.17 -33.40 -0.65
N ARG A 482 17.61 -32.77 -1.74
CA ARG A 482 19.04 -32.59 -2.03
C ARG A 482 19.70 -31.73 -0.96
N ILE A 483 19.13 -30.57 -0.62
CA ILE A 483 19.68 -29.64 0.40
C ILE A 483 19.83 -30.34 1.76
N VAL A 484 18.82 -31.08 2.21
CA VAL A 484 18.84 -31.76 3.52
C VAL A 484 19.88 -32.89 3.54
N ASN A 485 19.97 -33.68 2.45
CA ASN A 485 20.85 -34.85 2.40
C ASN A 485 22.31 -34.50 2.15
N THR A 486 22.61 -33.44 1.40
CA THR A 486 24.01 -33.04 1.16
C THR A 486 24.59 -32.19 2.28
N ASN A 487 23.75 -31.65 3.19
CA ASN A 487 24.07 -30.68 4.24
C ASN A 487 25.44 -30.91 4.93
N PRO A 488 26.54 -30.34 4.39
CA PRO A 488 27.90 -30.79 4.73
C PRO A 488 28.37 -30.27 6.08
N ASN A 489 27.71 -29.24 6.64
CA ASN A 489 28.13 -28.50 7.83
C ASN A 489 27.19 -28.72 9.03
N GLU A 490 26.31 -29.72 8.98
CA GLU A 490 25.22 -29.90 9.96
C GLU A 490 24.42 -28.62 10.20
N ARG A 491 24.15 -27.90 9.10
CA ARG A 491 23.46 -26.60 9.10
C ARG A 491 22.05 -26.74 9.62
N ARG A 492 21.55 -25.74 10.35
CA ARG A 492 20.17 -25.74 10.86
C ARG A 492 19.22 -25.36 9.72
N LEU A 493 18.37 -26.30 9.29
CA LEU A 493 17.46 -26.10 8.17
C LEU A 493 16.04 -25.86 8.69
N TYR A 494 15.44 -24.75 8.27
CA TYR A 494 14.07 -24.39 8.62
C TYR A 494 13.23 -24.19 7.37
N LEU A 495 12.00 -24.71 7.37
CA LEU A 495 11.00 -24.54 6.33
C LEU A 495 9.83 -23.75 6.85
N VAL A 496 9.41 -22.71 6.13
CA VAL A 496 8.18 -21.97 6.34
C VAL A 496 7.25 -22.24 5.16
N ALA A 497 6.11 -22.87 5.44
CA ALA A 497 5.14 -23.22 4.40
C ALA A 497 3.70 -23.16 4.94
N PRO A 498 2.72 -22.76 4.12
CA PRO A 498 1.31 -22.86 4.45
C PRO A 498 0.86 -24.31 4.70
N ASP A 499 -0.07 -24.50 5.61
CA ASP A 499 -0.54 -25.84 6.01
C ASP A 499 -1.22 -26.58 4.83
N ASN A 500 -1.90 -25.86 3.94
CA ASN A 500 -2.46 -26.44 2.72
C ASN A 500 -1.39 -26.96 1.75
N SER A 501 -0.20 -26.36 1.76
CA SER A 501 0.91 -26.73 0.89
C SER A 501 1.64 -27.96 1.43
N MET A 502 1.72 -28.09 2.77
CA MET A 502 2.33 -29.23 3.45
C MET A 502 1.64 -30.57 3.15
N MET A 503 0.36 -30.56 2.75
CA MET A 503 -0.34 -31.76 2.25
C MET A 503 0.39 -32.44 1.09
N ASN A 504 1.12 -31.66 0.27
CA ASN A 504 1.94 -32.22 -0.81
C ASN A 504 3.18 -32.96 -0.33
N LEU A 505 3.66 -32.68 0.88
CA LEU A 505 4.83 -33.35 1.48
C LEU A 505 4.38 -34.58 2.27
N GLU A 506 3.31 -34.45 3.08
CA GLU A 506 2.80 -35.54 3.92
C GLU A 506 2.34 -36.77 3.12
N GLU A 507 1.80 -36.57 1.92
CA GLU A 507 1.28 -37.66 1.08
C GLU A 507 2.31 -38.18 0.05
N ASN A 508 3.54 -37.64 -0.01
CA ASN A 508 4.50 -37.94 -1.08
C ASN A 508 5.66 -38.83 -0.60
N GLU A 509 5.70 -40.05 -1.13
CA GLU A 509 6.75 -41.06 -0.81
C GLU A 509 8.17 -40.62 -1.21
N ASN A 510 8.32 -39.60 -2.07
CA ASN A 510 9.62 -39.08 -2.48
C ASN A 510 10.25 -38.13 -1.45
N VAL A 511 9.55 -37.78 -0.37
CA VAL A 511 10.11 -36.95 0.71
C VAL A 511 11.14 -37.77 1.48
N ARG A 512 12.42 -37.41 1.36
CA ARG A 512 13.56 -38.10 1.99
C ARG A 512 14.14 -37.36 3.18
N PHE A 513 13.30 -36.64 3.93
CA PHE A 513 13.71 -35.88 5.10
C PHE A 513 12.57 -35.84 6.13
N ASN A 514 12.94 -35.73 7.40
CA ASN A 514 11.99 -35.54 8.50
C ASN A 514 11.74 -34.03 8.69
N PHE A 515 10.50 -33.66 9.03
CA PHE A 515 10.14 -32.28 9.37
C PHE A 515 9.41 -32.26 10.72
N ILE A 516 9.88 -31.42 11.64
CA ILE A 516 9.35 -31.29 12.99
C ILE A 516 8.77 -29.90 13.15
N GLU A 517 7.49 -29.81 13.50
CA GLU A 517 6.81 -28.55 13.79
C GLU A 517 7.46 -27.84 14.98
N LEU A 518 7.86 -26.58 14.79
CA LEU A 518 8.40 -25.72 15.85
C LEU A 518 7.40 -24.64 16.27
N TRP A 519 6.67 -24.08 15.30
CA TRP A 519 5.70 -23.01 15.51
C TRP A 519 4.64 -23.05 14.41
N SER A 520 3.38 -22.85 14.77
CA SER A 520 2.27 -22.77 13.82
C SER A 520 1.27 -21.68 14.22
N THR A 521 0.52 -21.19 13.24
CA THR A 521 -0.64 -20.36 13.47
C THR A 521 -1.73 -20.66 12.47
N LYS A 522 -2.99 -20.69 12.93
CA LYS A 522 -4.17 -20.81 12.07
C LYS A 522 -4.58 -19.47 11.44
N TRP A 523 -3.98 -18.37 11.88
CA TRP A 523 -4.24 -17.03 11.33
C TRP A 523 -3.38 -16.77 10.10
N HIS A 524 -3.57 -17.61 9.10
CA HIS A 524 -2.94 -17.49 7.79
C HIS A 524 -3.85 -18.14 6.76
N TYR A 525 -4.02 -17.49 5.63
CA TYR A 525 -4.77 -18.03 4.51
C TYR A 525 -4.03 -17.68 3.22
N ASP A 526 -3.54 -18.71 2.56
CA ASP A 526 -2.96 -18.61 1.23
C ASP A 526 -4.08 -18.68 0.20
N LEU A 527 -4.18 -17.65 -0.65
CA LEU A 527 -5.20 -17.53 -1.69
C LEU A 527 -4.70 -17.99 -3.06
N ASP A 528 -3.41 -18.25 -3.22
CA ASP A 528 -2.78 -18.42 -4.52
C ASP A 528 -2.59 -19.90 -4.91
N HIS A 529 -2.45 -20.80 -3.94
CA HIS A 529 -2.06 -22.19 -4.20
C HIS A 529 -3.13 -23.22 -3.81
N PHE A 530 -4.39 -22.98 -4.22
CA PHE A 530 -5.44 -23.99 -4.07
C PHE A 530 -5.34 -25.11 -5.12
N GLU A 531 -5.38 -26.35 -4.65
CA GLU A 531 -5.30 -27.58 -5.45
C GLU A 531 -6.55 -28.46 -5.21
N PRO A 532 -7.77 -27.96 -5.54
CA PRO A 532 -9.03 -28.67 -5.25
C PRO A 532 -9.14 -30.01 -6.00
N ASN A 533 -8.46 -30.13 -7.15
CA ASN A 533 -8.42 -31.37 -7.92
C ASN A 533 -7.63 -32.48 -7.21
N LYS A 534 -6.65 -32.11 -6.36
CA LYS A 534 -5.79 -33.06 -5.63
C LYS A 534 -6.33 -33.36 -4.24
N PHE A 535 -6.72 -32.33 -3.49
CA PHE A 535 -7.08 -32.46 -2.07
C PHE A 535 -8.55 -32.14 -1.75
N GLY A 536 -9.37 -31.84 -2.76
CA GLY A 536 -10.77 -31.45 -2.55
C GLY A 536 -10.90 -30.21 -1.65
N ILE A 537 -11.80 -30.27 -0.67
CA ILE A 537 -12.06 -29.15 0.26
C ILE A 537 -10.88 -28.90 1.21
N LYS A 538 -10.02 -29.91 1.45
CA LYS A 538 -8.89 -29.76 2.38
C LYS A 538 -7.88 -28.71 1.93
N THR A 539 -7.80 -28.40 0.63
CA THR A 539 -6.89 -27.35 0.13
C THR A 539 -7.18 -25.95 0.70
N PHE A 540 -8.39 -25.73 1.21
CA PHE A 540 -8.80 -24.48 1.87
C PHE A 540 -8.46 -24.47 3.38
N THR A 541 -7.54 -25.32 3.83
CA THR A 541 -7.11 -25.35 5.24
C THR A 541 -6.29 -24.09 5.55
N PRO A 542 -6.71 -23.27 6.52
CA PRO A 542 -5.94 -22.12 6.95
C PRO A 542 -4.78 -22.57 7.84
N GLY A 543 -3.67 -21.88 7.70
CA GLY A 543 -2.54 -21.95 8.62
C GLY A 543 -1.19 -21.89 7.91
N ILE A 544 -0.16 -21.63 8.68
CA ILE A 544 1.24 -21.62 8.26
C ILE A 544 2.10 -22.11 9.42
N THR A 545 3.13 -22.87 9.07
CA THR A 545 3.95 -23.56 10.05
C THR A 545 5.44 -23.40 9.72
N VAL A 546 6.24 -23.27 10.77
CA VAL A 546 7.70 -23.30 10.76
C VAL A 546 8.14 -24.70 11.19
N TYR A 547 8.86 -25.39 10.30
CA TYR A 547 9.38 -26.73 10.52
C TYR A 547 10.91 -26.71 10.63
N LYS A 548 11.46 -27.56 11.48
CA LYS A 548 12.87 -27.95 11.44
C LYS A 548 13.02 -29.17 10.54
N LEU A 549 13.91 -29.09 9.57
CA LEU A 549 14.22 -30.22 8.68
C LEU A 549 15.42 -31.00 9.21
N THR A 550 15.32 -32.32 9.24
CA THR A 550 16.42 -33.23 9.60
C THR A 550 16.53 -34.37 8.58
N GLN A 551 17.73 -34.93 8.47
CA GLN A 551 17.93 -36.15 7.68
C GLN A 551 17.08 -37.30 8.26
N TYR A 552 16.79 -38.27 7.39
CA TYR A 552 15.93 -39.41 7.71
C TYR A 552 16.56 -40.34 8.75
#